data_AF-A0A6M0H2Q2-F1
#
_entry.id   AF-A0A6M0H2Q2-F1
#
_cell.length_a   1.000
_cell.length_b   1.000
_cell.length_c   1.000
_cell.angle_alpha   90.00
_cell.angle_beta   90.00
_cell.angle_gamma   90.00
#
_symmetry.space_group_name_H-M   'P 1'
#
loop_
_entity.id
_entity.type
_entity.pdbx_description
1 polymer ?
#
loop_
_entity_poly.entity_id
_entity_poly.type
_entity_poly.pdbx_seq_one_letter_code
_entity_poly.pdbx_strand_id
1 'polypeptide(L)'
;MFKLGNLKFYVESATLSGSFMDSTMSKRMQSTGLSEFYWSIEIDMSEGDFVTELDNEELEDDEEIYYESVSPCLYHNNGFRLDIKSWKDIEGLSLKWDSQYNANGEEAGTLYVFEHEDVTSGTIKFLERNGNKFLVRWTGTANVYWDDEYGEDVPFSFEGEVEFNGISANCDDISTLDELKIIMEEFIRTCLKTKYLKLI
;
A
#
# COMPACT_ATOMS: atom_id res chain seq x y z
N MET A 1 -9.72 0.32 -12.28
CA MET A 1 -9.08 -0.80 -13.04
C MET A 1 -7.60 -0.64 -12.90
N PHE A 2 -6.91 -1.71 -12.55
CA PHE A 2 -5.45 -1.75 -12.47
C PHE A 2 -4.89 -2.33 -13.77
N LYS A 3 -3.73 -1.84 -14.20
CA LYS A 3 -2.99 -2.36 -15.37
C LYS A 3 -1.55 -2.64 -14.97
N LEU A 4 -1.03 -3.76 -15.42
CA LEU A 4 0.37 -4.17 -15.26
C LEU A 4 0.85 -4.64 -16.63
N GLY A 5 1.77 -3.91 -17.25
CA GLY A 5 2.11 -4.12 -18.66
C GLY A 5 0.86 -4.08 -19.55
N ASN A 6 0.61 -5.19 -20.24
CA ASN A 6 -0.57 -5.38 -21.09
C ASN A 6 -1.78 -5.98 -20.35
N LEU A 7 -1.57 -6.52 -19.15
CA LEU A 7 -2.60 -7.13 -18.31
C LEU A 7 -3.50 -6.09 -17.66
N LYS A 8 -4.73 -6.50 -17.38
CA LYS A 8 -5.76 -5.66 -16.75
C LYS A 8 -6.46 -6.46 -15.67
N PHE A 9 -6.59 -5.84 -14.51
CA PHE A 9 -7.23 -6.44 -13.35
C PHE A 9 -8.39 -5.57 -12.87
N TYR A 10 -9.49 -6.23 -12.51
CA TYR A 10 -10.58 -5.57 -11.80
C TYR A 10 -10.13 -5.27 -10.38
N VAL A 11 -10.55 -4.13 -9.87
CA VAL A 11 -10.22 -3.70 -8.50
C VAL A 11 -11.39 -4.07 -7.62
N GLU A 12 -11.14 -4.88 -6.61
CA GLU A 12 -12.14 -5.31 -5.62
C GLU A 12 -12.28 -4.27 -4.52
N SER A 13 -11.13 -3.77 -4.07
CA SER A 13 -10.99 -2.93 -2.90
C SER A 13 -9.87 -1.94 -3.15
N ALA A 14 -10.05 -0.71 -2.68
CA ALA A 14 -9.00 0.30 -2.70
C ALA A 14 -9.17 1.19 -1.47
N THR A 15 -8.21 1.15 -0.55
CA THR A 15 -8.34 1.75 0.77
C THR A 15 -7.17 2.68 1.08
N LEU A 16 -7.47 3.70 1.87
CA LEU A 16 -6.54 4.65 2.45
C LEU A 16 -6.76 4.65 3.96
N SER A 17 -5.72 4.48 4.75
CA SER A 17 -5.81 4.55 6.21
C SER A 17 -4.59 5.20 6.84
N GLY A 18 -4.78 5.71 8.05
CA GLY A 18 -3.68 6.07 8.93
C GLY A 18 -3.48 4.98 9.97
N SER A 19 -2.24 4.72 10.35
CA SER A 19 -1.93 3.81 11.45
C SER A 19 -1.02 4.50 12.44
N PHE A 20 -1.37 4.37 13.70
CA PHE A 20 -0.64 4.91 14.84
C PHE A 20 -0.11 3.78 15.71
N MET A 21 1.14 3.88 16.15
CA MET A 21 1.75 3.01 17.15
C MET A 21 2.45 3.86 18.19
N ASP A 22 2.18 3.64 19.48
CA ASP A 22 2.83 4.38 20.55
C ASP A 22 4.20 3.77 20.92
N SER A 23 5.02 4.54 21.66
CA SER A 23 6.37 4.09 22.00
C SER A 23 6.39 2.88 22.95
N THR A 24 5.36 2.72 23.77
CA THR A 24 5.19 1.59 24.69
C THR A 24 4.88 0.32 23.90
N MET A 25 3.87 0.36 23.03
CA MET A 25 3.52 -0.74 22.12
C MET A 25 4.69 -1.08 21.19
N SER A 26 5.32 -0.08 20.58
CA SER A 26 6.48 -0.28 19.70
C SER A 26 7.61 -1.04 20.41
N LYS A 27 7.88 -0.75 21.70
CA LYS A 27 8.86 -1.51 22.51
C LYS A 27 8.40 -2.93 22.79
N ARG A 28 7.12 -3.13 23.15
CA ARG A 28 6.57 -4.46 23.46
C ARG A 28 6.57 -5.38 22.23
N MET A 29 6.31 -4.82 21.06
CA MET A 29 6.34 -5.51 19.77
C MET A 29 7.75 -5.64 19.16
N GLN A 30 8.80 -5.21 19.88
CA GLN A 30 10.19 -5.26 19.42
C GLN A 30 10.42 -4.53 18.08
N SER A 31 9.68 -3.45 17.85
CA SER A 31 9.84 -2.55 16.71
C SER A 31 10.85 -1.44 17.05
N THR A 32 10.64 -0.21 16.58
CA THR A 32 11.57 0.93 16.73
C THR A 32 11.69 1.45 18.17
N GLY A 33 10.71 1.16 19.02
CA GLY A 33 10.55 1.71 20.36
C GLY A 33 10.16 3.19 20.41
N LEU A 34 9.80 3.78 19.27
CA LEU A 34 9.32 5.16 19.12
C LEU A 34 7.82 5.20 18.82
N SER A 35 7.21 6.37 18.99
CA SER A 35 5.84 6.60 18.51
C SER A 35 5.87 6.92 17.02
N GLU A 36 4.99 6.27 16.27
CA GLU A 36 4.99 6.29 14.82
C GLU A 36 3.58 6.51 14.30
N PHE A 37 3.50 7.28 13.22
CA PHE A 37 2.28 7.46 12.46
C PHE A 37 2.63 7.41 10.98
N TYR A 38 1.93 6.58 10.25
CA TYR A 38 2.14 6.39 8.82
C TYR A 38 0.81 6.24 8.11
N TRP A 39 0.82 6.59 6.82
CA TRP A 39 -0.32 6.39 5.94
C TRP A 39 -0.09 5.15 5.09
N SER A 40 -1.16 4.39 4.87
CA SER A 40 -1.16 3.27 3.94
C SER A 40 -2.21 3.49 2.87
N ILE A 41 -1.88 3.06 1.66
CA ILE A 41 -2.82 2.88 0.56
C ILE A 41 -2.64 1.44 0.04
N GLU A 42 -3.76 0.77 -0.19
CA GLU A 42 -3.81 -0.62 -0.60
C GLU A 42 -4.88 -0.78 -1.67
N ILE A 43 -4.56 -1.50 -2.74
CA ILE A 43 -5.42 -1.75 -3.89
C ILE A 43 -5.42 -3.25 -4.12
N ASP A 44 -6.56 -3.87 -3.83
CA ASP A 44 -6.77 -5.29 -4.03
C ASP A 44 -7.42 -5.52 -5.40
N MET A 45 -6.83 -6.44 -6.15
CA MET A 45 -7.32 -6.86 -7.44
C MET A 45 -8.03 -8.21 -7.35
N SER A 46 -9.04 -8.40 -8.20
CA SER A 46 -9.63 -9.72 -8.41
C SER A 46 -8.63 -10.68 -9.02
N GLU A 47 -8.91 -11.95 -8.83
CA GLU A 47 -8.23 -13.04 -9.53
C GLU A 47 -8.14 -12.73 -11.04
N GLY A 48 -6.94 -12.84 -11.57
CA GLY A 48 -6.66 -12.77 -12.99
C GLY A 48 -5.72 -13.88 -13.41
N ASP A 49 -5.90 -14.36 -14.64
CA ASP A 49 -5.09 -15.44 -15.17
C ASP A 49 -3.68 -14.95 -15.51
N PHE A 50 -2.68 -15.58 -14.91
CA PHE A 50 -1.29 -15.58 -15.38
C PHE A 50 -1.04 -16.94 -16.06
N VAL A 51 -0.67 -16.91 -17.34
CA VAL A 51 -0.35 -18.12 -18.14
C VAL A 51 1.11 -18.54 -17.99
N THR A 52 1.41 -19.52 -17.15
CA THR A 52 2.78 -20.08 -17.10
C THR A 52 2.94 -21.14 -18.19
N GLU A 53 3.75 -20.85 -19.22
CA GLU A 53 4.30 -21.91 -20.08
C GLU A 53 5.52 -22.49 -19.36
N LEU A 54 5.40 -23.72 -18.84
CA LEU A 54 6.58 -24.40 -18.26
C LEU A 54 7.59 -24.70 -19.36
N ASP A 55 8.85 -24.36 -19.09
CA ASP A 55 9.93 -24.50 -20.06
C ASP A 55 10.24 -25.97 -20.36
N ASN A 56 10.55 -26.19 -21.63
CA ASN A 56 10.24 -27.37 -22.40
C ASN A 56 11.37 -28.41 -22.40
N GLU A 57 11.85 -28.83 -21.24
CA GLU A 57 12.83 -29.92 -21.14
C GLU A 57 12.17 -31.20 -20.60
N GLU A 58 11.64 -32.01 -21.54
CA GLU A 58 10.97 -33.33 -21.39
C GLU A 58 9.44 -33.34 -21.39
N LEU A 59 8.87 -32.53 -22.26
CA LEU A 59 7.45 -32.45 -22.46
C LEU A 59 7.02 -33.33 -23.65
N GLU A 60 6.49 -34.53 -23.36
CA GLU A 60 5.91 -35.45 -24.36
C GLU A 60 4.63 -34.84 -24.97
N ASP A 61 4.21 -35.25 -26.18
CA ASP A 61 3.19 -34.65 -27.08
C ASP A 61 1.78 -34.24 -26.49
N ASP A 62 1.58 -34.28 -25.18
CA ASP A 62 0.31 -34.06 -24.45
C ASP A 62 0.38 -32.93 -23.39
N GLU A 63 1.20 -31.90 -23.60
CA GLU A 63 1.45 -30.80 -22.67
C GLU A 63 0.25 -29.89 -22.39
N GLU A 64 -0.20 -29.87 -21.13
CA GLU A 64 -1.27 -29.01 -20.65
C GLU A 64 -0.69 -27.68 -20.14
N ILE A 65 -1.08 -26.56 -20.77
CA ILE A 65 -0.73 -25.21 -20.29
C ILE A 65 -1.33 -25.01 -18.89
N TYR A 66 -0.50 -24.78 -17.89
CA TYR A 66 -0.95 -24.48 -16.53
C TYR A 66 -1.25 -22.99 -16.40
N TYR A 67 -2.45 -22.68 -15.91
CA TYR A 67 -2.86 -21.32 -15.54
C TYR A 67 -2.71 -21.18 -14.04
N GLU A 68 -1.92 -20.20 -13.59
CA GLU A 68 -1.95 -19.76 -12.20
C GLU A 68 -2.83 -18.53 -12.12
N SER A 69 -3.89 -18.62 -11.34
CA SER A 69 -4.80 -17.51 -11.12
C SER A 69 -4.51 -16.93 -9.75
N VAL A 70 -4.13 -15.66 -9.73
CA VAL A 70 -3.70 -14.95 -8.52
C VAL A 70 -4.51 -13.67 -8.38
N SER A 71 -4.66 -13.20 -7.15
CA SER A 71 -5.27 -11.92 -6.82
C SER A 71 -4.16 -10.93 -6.45
N PRO A 72 -3.73 -10.06 -7.37
CA PRO A 72 -2.66 -9.12 -7.07
C PRO A 72 -3.07 -8.11 -5.98
N CYS A 73 -2.09 -7.60 -5.25
CA CYS A 73 -2.29 -6.49 -4.32
C CYS A 73 -1.18 -5.45 -4.51
N LEU A 74 -1.55 -4.20 -4.77
CA LEU A 74 -0.62 -3.07 -4.81
C LEU A 74 -0.78 -2.24 -3.55
N TYR A 75 0.27 -2.14 -2.74
CA TYR A 75 0.21 -1.37 -1.51
C TYR A 75 1.47 -0.56 -1.27
N HIS A 76 1.32 0.44 -0.43
CA HIS A 76 2.43 1.27 0.03
C HIS A 76 2.21 1.59 1.50
N ASN A 77 3.15 1.14 2.34
CA ASN A 77 3.02 1.12 3.80
C ASN A 77 4.14 1.87 4.55
N ASN A 78 5.33 2.03 3.95
CA ASN A 78 6.51 2.48 4.71
C ASN A 78 7.20 3.77 4.19
N GLY A 79 6.85 4.28 3.00
CA GLY A 79 7.42 5.55 2.49
C GLY A 79 6.63 6.83 2.84
N PHE A 80 5.45 6.75 3.48
CA PHE A 80 4.50 7.87 3.55
C PHE A 80 4.48 8.59 4.90
N ARG A 81 5.27 9.66 4.97
CA ARG A 81 5.03 10.75 5.93
C ARG A 81 4.38 11.93 5.21
N LEU A 82 3.06 12.02 5.33
CA LEU A 82 2.29 13.18 4.86
C LEU A 82 2.25 14.22 5.98
N ASP A 83 2.80 15.40 5.70
CA ASP A 83 2.80 16.54 6.64
C ASP A 83 1.45 17.28 6.59
N ILE A 84 0.38 16.59 6.95
CA ILE A 84 -1.00 17.05 6.77
C ILE A 84 -1.75 17.26 8.09
N LYS A 85 -2.70 18.19 8.08
CA LYS A 85 -3.49 18.56 9.26
C LYS A 85 -4.87 17.94 9.30
N SER A 86 -5.22 17.15 8.32
CA SER A 86 -6.46 16.40 8.27
C SER A 86 -6.28 15.41 7.13
N TRP A 87 -6.88 14.23 7.23
CA TRP A 87 -6.94 13.31 6.08
C TRP A 87 -7.62 13.97 4.87
N LYS A 88 -8.49 14.97 5.09
CA LYS A 88 -9.12 15.76 4.03
C LYS A 88 -8.12 16.60 3.24
N ASP A 89 -7.00 16.98 3.85
CA ASP A 89 -5.94 17.79 3.23
C ASP A 89 -5.05 16.95 2.28
N ILE A 90 -5.36 15.66 2.11
CA ILE A 90 -4.71 14.79 1.13
C ILE A 90 -5.11 15.17 -0.30
N GLU A 91 -6.30 15.75 -0.49
CA GLU A 91 -6.78 16.21 -1.80
C GLU A 91 -5.78 17.18 -2.44
N GLY A 92 -5.41 16.90 -3.70
CA GLY A 92 -4.44 17.68 -4.47
C GLY A 92 -2.97 17.32 -4.20
N LEU A 93 -2.66 16.45 -3.24
CA LEU A 93 -1.28 16.03 -3.00
C LEU A 93 -0.77 15.07 -4.07
N SER A 94 0.53 15.18 -4.34
CA SER A 94 1.26 14.26 -5.21
C SER A 94 2.52 13.78 -4.50
N LEU A 95 2.77 12.49 -4.58
CA LEU A 95 3.92 11.82 -4.00
C LEU A 95 4.66 11.14 -5.14
N LYS A 96 5.98 11.29 -5.18
CA LYS A 96 6.82 10.71 -6.23
C LYS A 96 8.08 10.13 -5.60
N TRP A 97 8.42 8.93 -6.03
CA TRP A 97 9.69 8.29 -5.73
C TRP A 97 10.27 7.68 -7.00
N ASP A 98 11.59 7.65 -7.07
CA ASP A 98 12.37 7.13 -8.19
C ASP A 98 13.34 6.02 -7.72
N SER A 99 13.09 5.44 -6.54
CA SER A 99 13.87 4.34 -5.96
C SER A 99 12.98 3.47 -5.07
N GLN A 100 13.23 2.15 -5.10
CA GLN A 100 12.47 1.17 -4.34
C GLN A 100 12.60 1.31 -2.82
N TYR A 101 13.68 1.93 -2.33
CA TYR A 101 13.90 2.15 -0.90
C TYR A 101 13.98 3.63 -0.54
N ASN A 102 13.43 3.98 0.61
CA ASN A 102 13.55 5.31 1.20
C ASN A 102 14.92 5.49 1.91
N ALA A 103 15.16 6.67 2.49
CA ALA A 103 16.42 6.97 3.18
C ALA A 103 16.72 6.11 4.42
N ASN A 104 15.71 5.42 4.96
CA ASN A 104 15.84 4.48 6.08
C ASN A 104 16.04 3.04 5.61
N GLY A 105 16.05 2.78 4.29
CA GLY A 105 16.11 1.44 3.72
C GLY A 105 14.77 0.70 3.74
N GLU A 106 13.65 1.41 3.92
CA GLU A 106 12.31 0.82 3.89
C GLU A 106 11.74 0.89 2.47
N GLU A 107 11.02 -0.16 2.06
CA GLU A 107 10.34 -0.24 0.77
C GLU A 107 9.40 0.95 0.57
N ALA A 108 9.46 1.56 -0.62
CA ALA A 108 8.56 2.64 -0.99
C ALA A 108 7.16 2.06 -1.19
N GLY A 109 6.98 1.11 -2.09
CA GLY A 109 5.75 0.34 -2.23
C GLY A 109 6.04 -1.08 -2.67
N THR A 110 5.02 -1.92 -2.63
CA THR A 110 5.13 -3.34 -2.95
C THR A 110 3.97 -3.75 -3.85
N LEU A 111 4.26 -4.57 -4.85
CA LEU A 111 3.29 -5.27 -5.66
C LEU A 111 3.39 -6.76 -5.30
N TYR A 112 2.31 -7.31 -4.76
CA TYR A 112 2.17 -8.73 -4.53
C TYR A 112 1.45 -9.36 -5.73
N VAL A 113 2.13 -10.28 -6.42
CA VAL A 113 1.52 -11.15 -7.45
C VAL A 113 1.71 -12.61 -7.04
N PHE A 114 2.96 -13.03 -6.94
CA PHE A 114 3.38 -14.34 -6.41
C PHE A 114 4.13 -14.18 -5.09
N GLU A 115 5.03 -13.20 -5.04
CA GLU A 115 5.78 -12.79 -3.86
C GLU A 115 5.64 -11.28 -3.65
N HIS A 116 6.16 -10.80 -2.51
CA HIS A 116 6.19 -9.37 -2.19
C HIS A 116 7.34 -8.70 -2.95
N GLU A 117 7.01 -8.06 -4.07
CA GLU A 117 8.01 -7.47 -4.95
C GLU A 117 8.01 -5.95 -4.96
N ASP A 118 9.20 -5.39 -5.19
CA ASP A 118 9.46 -3.96 -5.08
C ASP A 118 8.70 -3.14 -6.15
N VAL A 119 8.07 -2.04 -5.71
CA VAL A 119 7.66 -0.95 -6.60
C VAL A 119 8.86 -0.01 -6.80
N THR A 120 9.58 -0.23 -7.89
CA THR A 120 10.87 0.42 -8.17
C THR A 120 10.77 1.93 -8.40
N SER A 121 9.62 2.40 -8.91
CA SER A 121 9.31 3.82 -9.01
C SER A 121 7.80 4.05 -8.93
N GLY A 122 7.39 5.25 -8.55
CA GLY A 122 5.97 5.54 -8.51
C GLY A 122 5.61 7.00 -8.31
N THR A 123 4.38 7.30 -8.69
CA THR A 123 3.73 8.58 -8.42
C THR A 123 2.28 8.31 -8.02
N ILE A 124 1.91 8.75 -6.81
CA ILE A 124 0.52 8.78 -6.35
C ILE A 124 0.02 10.22 -6.41
N LYS A 125 -1.15 10.41 -7.02
CA LYS A 125 -1.86 11.69 -7.08
C LYS A 125 -3.25 11.53 -6.52
N PHE A 126 -3.57 12.30 -5.49
CA PHE A 126 -4.91 12.42 -4.93
C PHE A 126 -5.61 13.57 -5.64
N LEU A 127 -6.52 13.27 -6.57
CA LEU A 127 -7.05 14.25 -7.52
C LEU A 127 -8.23 15.04 -6.95
N GLU A 128 -9.32 14.35 -6.66
CA GLU A 128 -10.58 14.94 -6.20
C GLU A 128 -11.13 14.12 -5.02
N ARG A 129 -11.78 14.79 -4.07
CA ARG A 129 -12.40 14.13 -2.91
C ARG A 129 -13.92 14.25 -2.95
N ASN A 130 -14.61 13.13 -2.76
CA ASN A 130 -16.05 13.06 -2.54
C ASN A 130 -16.35 12.32 -1.23
N GLY A 131 -16.77 13.06 -0.19
CA GLY A 131 -16.96 12.46 1.14
C GLY A 131 -15.65 11.89 1.68
N ASN A 132 -15.65 10.60 2.02
CA ASN A 132 -14.47 9.84 2.46
C ASN A 132 -13.72 9.16 1.31
N LYS A 133 -14.10 9.36 0.05
CA LYS A 133 -13.42 8.77 -1.11
C LYS A 133 -12.58 9.79 -1.85
N PHE A 134 -11.47 9.33 -2.40
CA PHE A 134 -10.57 10.10 -3.24
C PHE A 134 -10.46 9.45 -4.61
N LEU A 135 -10.61 10.22 -5.68
CA LEU A 135 -10.12 9.79 -6.99
C LEU A 135 -8.59 9.83 -6.95
N VAL A 136 -7.96 8.66 -7.06
CA VAL A 136 -6.50 8.52 -7.00
C VAL A 136 -5.99 8.00 -8.33
N ARG A 137 -4.86 8.55 -8.77
CA ARG A 137 -4.05 7.97 -9.84
C ARG A 137 -2.71 7.53 -9.27
N TRP A 138 -2.37 6.27 -9.50
CA TRP A 138 -1.07 5.71 -9.14
C TRP A 138 -0.42 5.10 -10.36
N THR A 139 0.75 5.59 -10.74
CA THR A 139 1.53 5.06 -11.88
C THR A 139 2.95 4.80 -11.44
N GLY A 140 3.60 3.80 -12.00
CA GLY A 140 4.97 3.45 -11.64
C GLY A 140 5.49 2.25 -12.40
N THR A 141 6.56 1.68 -11.86
CA THR A 141 7.18 0.44 -12.30
C THR A 141 7.32 -0.49 -11.10
N ALA A 142 7.16 -1.79 -11.30
CA ALA A 142 7.30 -2.80 -10.26
C ALA A 142 7.96 -4.05 -10.80
N ASN A 143 8.64 -4.78 -9.92
CA ASN A 143 9.13 -6.11 -10.23
C ASN A 143 8.00 -7.13 -10.09
N VAL A 144 8.05 -8.18 -10.90
CA VAL A 144 7.06 -9.27 -10.90
C VAL A 144 7.73 -10.63 -10.99
N TYR A 145 8.83 -10.72 -11.76
CA TYR A 145 9.65 -11.93 -11.93
C TYR A 145 8.87 -13.17 -12.37
N TRP A 146 7.94 -12.97 -13.29
CA TRP A 146 7.08 -14.04 -13.78
C TRP A 146 7.63 -14.70 -15.05
N ASP A 147 7.95 -13.90 -16.06
CA ASP A 147 8.51 -14.33 -17.34
C ASP A 147 9.36 -13.21 -17.96
N ASP A 148 9.80 -13.39 -19.21
CA ASP A 148 10.60 -12.40 -19.95
C ASP A 148 9.86 -11.06 -20.19
N GLU A 149 8.53 -11.06 -20.28
CA GLU A 149 7.72 -9.84 -20.45
C GLU A 149 7.47 -9.14 -19.09
N TYR A 150 7.33 -9.92 -18.02
CA TYR A 150 6.98 -9.50 -16.67
C TYR A 150 8.12 -9.79 -15.68
N GLY A 151 9.32 -9.33 -16.01
CA GLY A 151 10.51 -9.42 -15.14
C GLY A 151 10.61 -8.22 -14.18
N GLU A 152 11.52 -7.31 -14.50
CA GLU A 152 11.81 -6.09 -13.72
C GLU A 152 11.20 -4.85 -14.36
N ASP A 153 10.95 -3.82 -13.53
CA ASP A 153 10.49 -2.50 -13.97
C ASP A 153 9.23 -2.52 -14.85
N VAL A 154 8.34 -3.48 -14.62
CA VAL A 154 7.10 -3.65 -15.37
C VAL A 154 6.20 -2.42 -15.10
N PRO A 155 5.77 -1.69 -16.14
CA PRO A 155 4.97 -0.48 -15.95
C PRO A 155 3.57 -0.83 -15.45
N PHE A 156 3.09 -0.11 -14.43
CA PHE A 156 1.73 -0.25 -13.95
C PHE A 156 0.98 1.09 -13.91
N SER A 157 -0.35 0.99 -13.91
CA SER A 157 -1.22 2.14 -13.67
C SER A 157 -2.53 1.75 -12.99
N PHE A 158 -2.95 2.59 -12.08
CA PHE A 158 -4.24 2.57 -11.41
C PHE A 158 -4.88 3.95 -11.52
N GLU A 159 -6.17 3.98 -11.83
CA GLU A 159 -7.03 5.12 -11.59
C GLU A 159 -8.38 4.61 -11.06
N GLY A 160 -8.80 5.13 -9.92
CA GLY A 160 -10.02 4.69 -9.24
C GLY A 160 -10.31 5.46 -7.96
N GLU A 161 -11.50 5.22 -7.41
CA GLU A 161 -11.85 5.70 -6.09
C GLU A 161 -11.11 4.87 -5.02
N VAL A 162 -10.51 5.56 -4.05
CA VAL A 162 -9.87 4.99 -2.87
C VAL A 162 -10.62 5.50 -1.65
N GLU A 163 -11.10 4.60 -0.80
CA GLU A 163 -11.88 4.94 0.38
C GLU A 163 -11.01 5.16 1.61
N PHE A 164 -11.18 6.30 2.27
CA PHE A 164 -10.62 6.53 3.59
C PHE A 164 -11.43 5.79 4.66
N ASN A 165 -10.79 4.79 5.28
CA ASN A 165 -11.42 3.90 6.26
C ASN A 165 -11.08 4.24 7.73
N GLY A 166 -10.37 5.33 7.97
CA GLY A 166 -10.11 5.84 9.31
C GLY A 166 -8.65 5.73 9.74
N ILE A 167 -8.45 5.83 11.05
CA ILE A 167 -7.15 5.72 11.70
C ILE A 167 -7.22 4.57 12.69
N SER A 168 -6.33 3.59 12.53
CA SER A 168 -6.16 2.48 13.46
C SER A 168 -5.03 2.76 14.45
N ALA A 169 -5.16 2.19 15.65
CA ALA A 169 -4.05 2.07 16.59
C ALA A 169 -3.55 0.63 16.56
N ASN A 170 -2.29 0.42 16.22
CA ASN A 170 -1.65 -0.88 16.29
C ASN A 170 -1.32 -1.19 17.75
N CYS A 171 -1.70 -2.37 18.20
CA CYS A 171 -1.51 -2.78 19.58
C CYS A 171 -1.09 -4.25 19.67
N ASP A 172 -0.41 -4.59 20.77
CA ASP A 172 -0.14 -5.97 21.14
C ASP A 172 -1.35 -6.64 21.81
N ASP A 173 -1.31 -7.96 21.91
CA ASP A 173 -2.38 -8.79 22.47
C ASP A 173 -2.62 -8.59 23.97
N ILE A 174 -1.78 -7.83 24.66
CA ILE A 174 -1.89 -7.59 26.11
C ILE A 174 -2.44 -6.20 26.44
N SER A 175 -2.54 -5.31 25.44
CA SER A 175 -3.07 -3.96 25.59
C SER A 175 -4.56 -3.98 25.90
N THR A 176 -5.00 -3.12 26.81
CA THR A 176 -6.44 -2.97 27.12
C THR A 176 -7.08 -1.89 26.24
N LEU A 177 -8.40 -1.99 26.02
CA LEU A 177 -9.14 -0.96 25.30
C LEU A 177 -9.04 0.43 25.95
N ASP A 178 -8.96 0.51 27.28
CA ASP A 178 -8.85 1.79 27.98
C ASP A 178 -7.45 2.41 27.84
N GLU A 179 -6.39 1.59 27.86
CA GLU A 179 -5.03 2.02 27.53
C GLU A 179 -4.98 2.59 26.10
N LEU A 180 -5.58 1.87 25.14
CA LEU A 180 -5.66 2.32 23.75
C LEU A 180 -6.39 3.66 23.61
N LYS A 181 -7.53 3.84 24.28
CA LYS A 181 -8.27 5.11 24.24
C LYS A 181 -7.44 6.27 24.78
N ILE A 182 -6.77 6.07 25.92
CA ILE A 182 -5.92 7.12 26.53
C ILE A 182 -4.83 7.53 25.55
N ILE A 183 -4.12 6.55 25.00
CA ILE A 183 -3.00 6.81 24.07
C ILE A 183 -3.50 7.47 22.79
N MET A 184 -4.61 7.00 22.21
CA MET A 184 -5.21 7.65 21.02
C MET A 184 -5.63 9.09 21.31
N GLU A 185 -6.24 9.36 22.46
CA GLU A 185 -6.59 10.72 22.86
C GLU A 185 -5.34 11.60 23.02
N GLU A 186 -4.27 11.08 23.61
CA GLU A 186 -3.00 11.79 23.75
C GLU A 186 -2.35 12.07 22.40
N PHE A 187 -2.36 11.11 21.48
CA PHE A 187 -1.89 11.28 20.11
C PHE A 187 -2.66 12.38 19.39
N ILE A 188 -3.99 12.33 19.45
CA ILE A 188 -4.87 13.35 18.84
C ILE A 188 -4.59 14.73 19.46
N ARG A 189 -4.50 14.82 20.79
CA ARG A 189 -4.18 16.09 21.49
C ARG A 189 -2.81 16.62 21.13
N THR A 190 -1.82 15.74 20.98
CA THR A 190 -0.45 16.10 20.63
C THR A 190 -0.42 16.64 19.22
N CYS A 191 -0.99 15.92 18.26
CA CYS A 191 -1.18 16.40 16.90
C CYS A 191 -1.88 17.78 16.89
N LEU A 192 -3.00 17.94 17.60
CA LEU A 192 -3.74 19.20 17.71
C LEU A 192 -2.90 20.35 18.29
N LYS A 193 -1.95 20.07 19.20
CA LYS A 193 -1.02 21.06 19.77
C LYS A 193 0.16 21.35 18.83
N THR A 194 0.64 20.39 18.07
CA THR A 194 1.75 20.55 17.11
C THR A 194 1.33 21.01 15.71
N LYS A 195 0.07 21.41 15.50
CA LYS A 195 -0.50 21.83 14.20
C LYS A 195 -0.70 20.66 13.21
N TYR A 196 -0.93 19.44 13.64
CA TYR A 196 -1.24 18.29 12.78
C TYR A 196 -2.59 17.67 13.20
N LEU A 197 -3.40 17.16 12.28
CA LEU A 197 -4.74 16.54 12.46
C LEU A 197 -5.85 17.26 13.28
N LYS A 198 -6.87 17.79 12.57
CA LYS A 198 -8.27 17.89 13.02
C LYS A 198 -9.07 16.69 12.47
N LEU A 199 -9.49 15.83 13.38
CA LEU A 199 -10.53 14.80 13.17
C LEU A 199 -11.91 15.46 13.37
N ILE A 200 -12.43 16.12 12.34
CA ILE A 200 -13.84 16.52 12.24
C ILE A 200 -14.26 16.37 10.79
#